data_AF-A0A3D2UDB8-F1
#
_entry.id   AF-A0A3D2UDB8-F1
#
_cell.length_a   1.000
_cell.length_b   1.000
_cell.length_c   1.000
_cell.angle_alpha   90.00
_cell.angle_beta   90.00
_cell.angle_gamma   90.00
#
_symmetry.space_group_name_H-M   'P 1'
#
loop_
_entity.id
_entity.type
_entity.pdbx_description
1 polymer ?
#
loop_
_entity_poly.entity_id
_entity_poly.type
_entity_poly.pdbx_seq_one_letter_code
_entity_poly.pdbx_strand_id
1 'polypeptide(L)'
;VLAVGWTAVCLLWIGRRVLPSDRWMELGLINYGMSTGTTATGLLLLRMVDKDLESGAAEDYALAAPLSAPFIGGGLLTLMMPLLLEFVSLGVIAAIASATVVGLVLLGRRI
;
A
#
# COMPACT_ATOMS: atom_id res chain seq x y z
N VAL A 1 5.28 19.13 -0.31
CA VAL A 1 6.09 18.82 -1.51
C VAL A 1 6.74 17.45 -1.43
N LEU A 2 7.53 17.13 -0.39
CA LEU A 2 8.14 15.80 -0.21
C LEU A 2 7.11 14.65 -0.20
N ALA A 3 6.00 14.80 0.53
CA ALA A 3 4.94 13.80 0.58
C ALA A 3 4.29 13.56 -0.80
N VAL A 4 4.04 14.63 -1.57
CA VAL A 4 3.47 14.55 -2.92
C VAL A 4 4.44 13.89 -3.91
N GLY A 5 5.73 14.23 -3.81
CA GLY A 5 6.77 13.57 -4.59
C GLY A 5 6.87 12.08 -4.26
N TRP A 6 6.79 11.72 -2.98
CA TRP A 6 6.82 10.34 -2.53
C TRP A 6 5.60 9.54 -3.02
N THR A 7 4.38 10.06 -2.88
CA THR A 7 3.18 9.37 -3.36
C THR A 7 3.18 9.22 -4.88
N ALA A 8 3.68 10.20 -5.62
CA ALA A 8 3.86 10.11 -7.07
C ALA A 8 4.90 9.04 -7.47
N VAL A 9 6.03 8.95 -6.75
CA VAL A 9 7.04 7.90 -6.98
C VAL A 9 6.47 6.51 -6.64
N CYS A 10 5.71 6.39 -5.54
CA CYS A 10 5.04 5.16 -5.19
C CYS A 10 4.04 4.72 -6.27
N LEU A 11 3.26 5.65 -6.82
CA LEU A 11 2.31 5.35 -7.88
C LEU A 11 3.01 4.93 -9.19
N LEU A 12 3.92 5.78 -9.68
CA LEU A 12 4.48 5.63 -11.03
C LEU A 12 5.59 4.58 -11.10
N TRP A 13 6.33 4.36 -10.00
CA TRP A 13 7.51 3.49 -9.99
C TRP A 13 7.30 2.20 -9.21
N ILE A 14 6.74 2.28 -7.99
CA ILE A 14 6.47 1.09 -7.17
C ILE A 14 5.23 0.36 -7.70
N GLY A 15 4.15 1.08 -8.01
CA GLY A 15 2.93 0.53 -8.59
C GLY A 15 3.21 -0.33 -9.83
N ARG A 16 3.95 0.23 -10.78
CA ARG A 16 4.33 -0.46 -12.03
C ARG A 16 5.30 -1.65 -11.85
N ARG A 17 6.00 -1.75 -10.71
CA ARG A 17 7.00 -2.81 -10.42
C ARG A 17 6.47 -3.94 -9.55
N VAL A 18 5.50 -3.65 -8.68
CA VAL A 18 4.99 -4.57 -7.65
C VAL A 18 3.61 -5.11 -7.98
N LEU A 19 2.80 -4.33 -8.72
CA LEU A 19 1.43 -4.74 -9.04
C LEU A 19 1.39 -5.50 -10.38
N PRO A 20 0.42 -6.42 -10.54
CA PRO A 20 0.19 -7.15 -11.78
C PRO A 20 0.07 -6.23 -12.99
N SER A 21 0.74 -6.58 -14.10
CA SER A 21 0.84 -5.72 -15.30
C SER A 21 -0.48 -5.44 -16.01
N ASP A 22 -1.52 -6.22 -15.72
CA ASP A 22 -2.91 -6.05 -16.18
C ASP A 22 -3.67 -4.97 -15.41
N ARG A 23 -3.42 -4.79 -14.09
CA ARG A 23 -4.22 -3.92 -13.19
C ARG A 23 -3.42 -2.87 -12.40
N TRP A 24 -2.13 -2.70 -12.72
CA TRP A 24 -1.20 -1.87 -11.95
C TRP A 24 -1.65 -0.41 -11.80
N MET A 25 -2.33 0.15 -12.80
CA MET A 25 -2.75 1.55 -12.80
C MET A 25 -3.96 1.75 -11.88
N GLU A 26 -4.96 0.87 -11.96
CA GLU A 26 -6.18 0.90 -11.16
C GLU A 26 -5.89 0.68 -9.67
N LEU A 27 -5.18 -0.41 -9.34
CA LEU A 27 -4.73 -0.71 -7.97
C LEU A 27 -3.77 0.39 -7.44
N GLY A 28 -2.95 0.97 -8.32
CA GLY A 28 -2.08 2.10 -8.01
C GLY A 28 -2.87 3.35 -7.63
N LEU A 29 -3.91 3.70 -8.39
CA LEU A 29 -4.79 4.85 -8.14
C LEU A 29 -5.53 4.74 -6.81
N ILE A 30 -5.98 3.53 -6.42
CA ILE A 30 -6.59 3.30 -5.10
C ILE A 30 -5.59 3.60 -3.98
N ASN A 31 -4.37 3.07 -4.07
CA ASN A 31 -3.31 3.29 -3.08
C ASN A 31 -2.83 4.76 -3.04
N TYR A 32 -2.77 5.41 -4.20
CA TYR A 32 -2.44 6.82 -4.31
C TYR A 32 -3.50 7.68 -3.63
N GLY A 33 -4.77 7.43 -3.92
CA GLY A 33 -5.89 8.13 -3.28
C GLY A 33 -5.93 7.90 -1.76
N MET A 34 -5.65 6.68 -1.29
CA MET A 34 -5.49 6.42 0.15
C MET A 34 -4.35 7.26 0.75
N SER A 35 -3.22 7.36 0.06
CA SER A 35 -2.05 8.10 0.57
C SER A 35 -2.23 9.63 0.53
N THR A 36 -3.02 10.15 -0.41
CA THR A 36 -3.28 11.60 -0.55
C THR A 36 -4.56 12.07 0.15
N GLY A 37 -5.37 11.16 0.66
CA GLY A 37 -6.68 11.48 1.24
C GLY A 37 -7.24 10.30 2.01
N THR A 38 -8.24 9.63 1.45
CA THR A 38 -8.89 8.46 2.05
C THR A 38 -9.08 7.34 1.02
N THR A 39 -9.32 6.12 1.50
CA THR A 39 -9.70 5.00 0.63
C THR A 39 -10.88 5.34 -0.28
N ALA A 40 -11.84 6.13 0.20
CA ALA A 40 -12.96 6.61 -0.62
C ALA A 40 -12.51 7.47 -1.81
N THR A 41 -11.52 8.35 -1.61
CA THR A 41 -10.93 9.13 -2.71
C THR A 41 -10.19 8.25 -3.71
N GLY A 42 -9.54 7.17 -3.24
CA GLY A 42 -8.93 6.16 -4.12
C GLY A 42 -9.95 5.41 -4.98
N LEU A 43 -11.09 4.99 -4.41
CA LEU A 43 -12.16 4.34 -5.16
C LEU A 43 -12.87 5.29 -6.14
N LEU A 44 -13.00 6.57 -5.81
CA LEU A 44 -13.53 7.57 -6.74
C LEU A 44 -12.60 7.75 -7.95
N LEU A 45 -11.29 7.82 -7.71
CA LEU A 45 -10.28 7.89 -8.76
C LEU A 45 -10.29 6.62 -9.64
N LEU A 46 -10.44 5.45 -9.02
CA LEU A 46 -10.64 4.20 -9.75
C LEU A 46 -11.88 4.27 -10.65
N ARG A 47 -13.04 4.67 -10.10
CA ARG A 47 -14.30 4.78 -10.87
C ARG A 47 -14.24 5.75 -12.06
N MET A 48 -13.29 6.69 -12.07
CA MET A 48 -13.08 7.58 -13.21
C MET A 48 -12.33 6.90 -14.37
N VAL A 49 -11.48 5.92 -14.05
CA VAL A 49 -10.68 5.17 -15.03
C VAL A 49 -11.36 3.85 -15.43
N ASP A 50 -11.92 3.15 -14.44
CA ASP A 50 -12.68 1.91 -14.58
C ASP A 50 -14.08 2.11 -13.97
N LYS A 51 -15.00 2.58 -14.82
CA LYS A 51 -16.37 2.94 -14.42
C LYS A 51 -17.23 1.71 -14.13
N ASP A 52 -16.94 0.58 -14.79
CA ASP A 52 -17.73 -0.65 -14.72
C ASP A 52 -17.09 -1.71 -13.82
N LEU A 53 -15.91 -1.42 -13.24
CA LEU A 53 -15.16 -2.28 -12.31
C LEU A 53 -14.81 -3.65 -12.92
N GLU A 54 -14.66 -3.71 -14.24
CA GLU A 54 -14.44 -4.95 -14.99
C GLU A 54 -12.99 -5.47 -14.87
N SER A 55 -12.08 -4.63 -14.37
CA SER A 55 -10.68 -5.01 -14.16
C SER A 55 -10.43 -5.97 -13.00
N GLY A 56 -11.42 -6.14 -12.10
CA GLY A 56 -11.26 -6.91 -10.85
C GLY A 56 -10.37 -6.24 -9.79
N ALA A 57 -9.75 -5.09 -10.10
CA ALA A 57 -8.86 -4.36 -9.18
C ALA A 57 -9.56 -3.93 -7.88
N ALA A 58 -10.84 -3.55 -7.95
CA ALA A 58 -11.63 -3.18 -6.78
C ALA A 58 -11.95 -4.38 -5.89
N GLU A 59 -12.18 -5.56 -6.47
CA GLU A 59 -12.51 -6.78 -5.73
C GLU A 59 -11.28 -7.32 -5.00
N ASP A 60 -10.13 -7.37 -5.67
CA ASP A 60 -8.85 -7.72 -5.06
C ASP A 60 -8.50 -6.79 -3.89
N TYR A 61 -8.69 -5.49 -4.09
CA TYR A 61 -8.46 -4.51 -3.05
C TYR A 61 -9.47 -4.66 -1.90
N ALA A 62 -10.75 -4.92 -2.19
CA ALA A 62 -11.77 -5.16 -1.18
C ALA A 62 -11.53 -6.44 -0.37
N LEU A 63 -10.88 -7.46 -0.94
CA LEU A 63 -10.45 -8.66 -0.24
C LEU A 63 -9.20 -8.43 0.62
N ALA A 64 -8.23 -7.66 0.12
CA ALA A 64 -6.96 -7.40 0.81
C ALA A 64 -7.05 -6.29 1.88
N ALA A 65 -7.89 -5.27 1.69
CA ALA A 65 -7.99 -4.12 2.59
C ALA A 65 -8.50 -4.48 4.00
N PRO A 66 -9.54 -5.33 4.20
CA PRO A 66 -9.99 -5.73 5.52
C PRO A 66 -9.00 -6.63 6.24
N LEU A 67 -8.24 -7.44 5.50
CA LEU A 67 -7.18 -8.29 6.07
C LEU A 67 -6.00 -7.47 6.57
N SER A 68 -5.64 -6.39 5.87
CA SER A 68 -4.49 -5.54 6.20
C SER A 68 -4.81 -4.39 7.16
N ALA A 69 -6.04 -3.88 7.16
CA ALA A 69 -6.51 -2.78 8.02
C ALA A 69 -6.27 -3.00 9.53
N PRO A 70 -6.57 -4.17 10.15
CA PRO A 70 -6.36 -4.38 11.58
C PRO A 70 -4.87 -4.49 11.96
N PHE A 71 -3.97 -4.71 11.00
CA PHE A 71 -2.53 -4.74 11.28
C PHE A 71 -1.89 -3.37 11.09
N ILE A 72 -2.14 -2.72 9.94
CA ILE A 72 -1.41 -1.51 9.50
C ILE A 72 -2.21 -0.22 9.72
N GLY A 73 -3.54 -0.28 9.59
CA GLY A 73 -4.43 0.89 9.57
C GLY A 73 -4.86 1.43 10.95
N GLY A 74 -4.15 1.07 12.03
CA GLY A 74 -4.45 1.56 13.38
C GLY A 74 -4.67 0.47 14.44
N GLY A 75 -4.49 -0.80 14.12
CA GLY A 75 -4.58 -1.90 15.08
C GLY A 75 -3.22 -2.32 15.64
N LEU A 76 -2.87 -3.60 15.47
CA LEU A 76 -1.85 -4.26 16.28
C LEU A 76 -0.45 -3.63 16.18
N LEU A 77 0.03 -3.24 14.99
CA LEU A 77 1.36 -2.63 14.85
C LEU A 77 1.41 -1.22 15.45
N THR A 78 0.37 -0.42 15.25
CA THR A 78 0.30 0.96 15.75
C THR A 78 0.21 0.98 17.28
N LEU A 79 -0.56 0.06 17.86
CA LEU A 79 -0.68 -0.10 19.32
C LEU A 79 0.60 -0.63 19.97
N MET A 80 1.32 -1.53 19.28
CA MET A 80 2.59 -2.08 19.79
C MET A 80 3.79 -1.18 19.53
N MET A 81 3.67 -0.14 18.69
CA MET A 81 4.76 0.77 18.34
C MET A 81 5.40 1.47 19.56
N PRO A 82 4.66 2.09 20.50
CA PRO A 82 5.28 2.72 21.67
C PRO A 82 6.02 1.71 22.57
N LEU A 83 5.46 0.52 22.77
CA LEU A 83 6.10 -0.58 23.51
C LEU A 83 7.38 -1.06 22.82
N LEU A 84 7.35 -1.22 21.49
CA LEU A 84 8.53 -1.65 20.73
C LEU A 84 9.66 -0.63 20.78
N LEU A 85 9.35 0.67 20.80
CA LEU A 85 10.36 1.73 20.88
C LEU A 85 11.04 1.82 22.26
N GLU A 86 10.42 1.31 23.32
CA GLU A 86 11.05 1.21 24.65
C GLU A 86 12.06 0.07 24.73
N PHE A 87 11.82 -1.05 24.05
CA PHE A 87 12.70 -2.23 24.09
C PHE A 87 13.68 -2.34 22.92
N VAL A 88 13.38 -1.69 21.79
CA VAL A 88 14.12 -1.87 20.52
C VAL A 88 14.41 -0.50 19.90
N SER A 89 15.67 -0.29 19.50
CA SER A 89 16.06 0.94 18.82
C SER A 89 15.30 1.13 17.51
N LEU A 90 14.95 2.38 17.21
CA LEU A 90 14.22 2.79 16.01
C LEU A 90 14.90 2.29 14.72
N GLY A 91 16.23 2.19 14.72
CA GLY A 91 17.01 1.66 13.61
C GLY A 91 16.78 0.17 13.33
N VAL A 92 16.62 -0.66 14.36
CA VAL A 92 16.36 -2.10 14.19
C VAL A 92 14.93 -2.34 13.70
N ILE A 93 13.95 -1.59 14.21
CA ILE A 93 12.56 -1.67 13.73
C ILE A 93 12.48 -1.26 12.26
N ALA A 94 13.14 -0.16 11.87
CA ALA A 94 13.22 0.27 10.48
C ALA A 94 13.94 -0.74 9.58
N ALA A 95 15.01 -1.38 10.08
CA ALA A 95 15.75 -2.41 9.34
C ALA A 95 14.89 -3.67 9.10
N ILE A 96 14.14 -4.13 10.10
CA ILE A 96 13.26 -5.31 9.97
C ILE A 96 12.09 -5.00 9.03
N ALA A 97 11.46 -3.83 9.17
CA ALA A 97 10.37 -3.40 8.29
C ALA A 97 10.84 -3.28 6.84
N SER A 98 11.98 -2.62 6.60
CA SER A 98 12.56 -2.50 5.26
C SER A 98 12.99 -3.86 4.68
N ALA A 99 13.58 -4.75 5.47
CA ALA A 99 13.92 -6.09 5.04
C ALA A 99 12.68 -6.91 4.66
N THR A 100 11.58 -6.78 5.42
CA THR A 100 10.31 -7.46 5.15
C THR A 100 9.68 -6.95 3.85
N VAL A 101 9.65 -5.62 3.65
CA VAL A 101 9.16 -5.00 2.42
C VAL A 101 10.00 -5.45 1.22
N VAL A 102 11.33 -5.42 1.34
CA VAL A 102 12.23 -5.89 0.27
C VAL A 102 12.02 -7.38 -0.01
N GLY A 103 11.86 -8.20 1.02
CA GLY A 103 11.56 -9.62 0.88
C GLY A 103 10.25 -9.88 0.13
N LEU A 104 9.18 -9.18 0.49
CA LEU A 104 7.88 -9.27 -0.20
C LEU A 104 7.96 -8.80 -1.66
N VAL A 105 8.69 -7.71 -1.92
CA VAL A 105 8.92 -7.22 -3.29
C VAL A 105 9.73 -8.22 -4.12
N LEU A 106 10.73 -8.88 -3.53
CA LEU A 106 11.52 -9.89 -4.23
C LEU A 106 10.71 -11.17 -4.49
N LEU A 107 9.87 -11.59 -3.54
CA LEU A 107 8.98 -12.74 -3.69
C LEU A 107 7.93 -12.47 -4.77
N GLY A 108 7.29 -11.29 -4.73
CA GLY A 108 6.28 -10.87 -5.70
C GLY A 108 6.83 -10.63 -7.11
N ARG A 109 8.15 -10.46 -7.27
CA ARG A 109 8.79 -10.41 -8.60
C ARG A 109 9.17 -11.79 -9.16
N ARG A 110 9.06 -12.85 -8.36
CA ARG A 110 9.37 -14.24 -8.77
C ARG A 110 8.14 -15.08 -9.07
N ILE A 111 6.95 -14.61 -8.68
CA ILE A 111 5.64 -15.20 -9.00
C ILE A 111 5.13 -14.52 -10.25
#